data_AF-A0A1I3RNW5-F1
#
_entry.id   AF-A0A1I3RNW5-F1
#
_cell.length_a   1.000
_cell.length_b   1.000
_cell.length_c   1.000
_cell.angle_alpha   90.00
_cell.angle_beta   90.00
_cell.angle_gamma   90.00
#
_symmetry.space_group_name_H-M   'P 1'
#
loop_
_entity.id
_entity.type
_entity.pdbx_description
1 polymer ?
#
loop_
_entity_poly.entity_id
_entity_poly.type
_entity_poly.pdbx_seq_one_letter_code
_entity_poly.pdbx_strand_id
1 'polypeptide(L)'
;MRSVRIVSHEDDNGNLGLVIKGTEITPGILVDWNGGLLPHDLLEHQNGIASIGCPADELEALGGLWQVRGRWGTFGDRHGDFHKPTTRLGHNIAQVADDLCDQEANGAVGWWPGTRTYCTRRHEADMDFADALDVARHEISSRMEDRCANLPEDFPVDQFIADARHLLRRGYRKAHRRFGDGWDGYELFMAVKEALRPIAAAVSEPGLEFVLRYGRCQAIVTPASVQ
;
A
#
# COMPACT_ATOMS: atom_id res chain seq x y z
N MET A 1 23.30 1.75 -1.99
CA MET A 1 22.27 1.15 -2.87
C MET A 1 21.74 -0.08 -2.15
N ARG A 2 20.42 -0.29 -2.10
CA ARG A 2 19.77 -1.48 -1.52
C ARG A 2 19.51 -2.49 -2.63
N SER A 3 19.33 -3.76 -2.26
CA SER A 3 18.99 -4.82 -3.20
C SER A 3 17.95 -5.76 -2.62
N VAL A 4 17.03 -6.21 -3.44
CA VAL A 4 16.03 -7.23 -3.10
C VAL A 4 15.93 -8.24 -4.24
N ARG A 5 15.74 -9.52 -3.90
CA ARG A 5 15.43 -10.56 -4.90
C ARG A 5 13.93 -10.52 -5.16
N ILE A 6 13.56 -10.58 -6.42
CA ILE A 6 12.16 -10.68 -6.86
C ILE A 6 12.00 -11.93 -7.72
N VAL A 7 10.81 -12.49 -7.70
CA VAL A 7 10.48 -13.72 -8.44
C VAL A 7 9.14 -13.53 -9.15
N SER A 8 9.00 -14.08 -10.36
CA SER A 8 7.70 -14.12 -11.01
C SER A 8 6.78 -15.13 -10.31
N HIS A 9 5.53 -14.74 -10.10
CA HIS A 9 4.53 -15.56 -9.42
C HIS A 9 3.16 -15.33 -10.06
N GLU A 10 2.30 -16.33 -9.95
CA GLU A 10 0.91 -16.27 -10.40
C GLU A 10 0.01 -16.09 -9.16
N ASP A 11 -0.88 -15.09 -9.17
CA ASP A 11 -1.85 -14.90 -8.08
C ASP A 11 -3.04 -15.87 -8.20
N ASP A 12 -3.92 -15.85 -7.20
CA ASP A 12 -5.12 -16.70 -7.16
C ASP A 12 -6.12 -16.43 -8.31
N ASN A 13 -5.96 -15.30 -9.00
CA ASN A 13 -6.79 -14.93 -10.15
C ASN A 13 -6.14 -15.33 -11.49
N GLY A 14 -4.97 -15.98 -11.47
CA GLY A 14 -4.22 -16.36 -12.66
C GLY A 14 -3.43 -15.21 -13.29
N ASN A 15 -3.30 -14.06 -12.61
CA ASN A 15 -2.43 -12.98 -13.10
C ASN A 15 -0.98 -13.33 -12.81
N LEU A 16 -0.12 -13.20 -13.82
CA LEU A 16 1.31 -13.34 -13.67
C LEU A 16 1.95 -11.97 -13.41
N GLY A 17 2.83 -11.90 -12.41
CA GLY A 17 3.54 -10.67 -12.07
C GLY A 17 4.75 -10.93 -11.20
N LEU A 18 5.24 -9.90 -10.51
CA LEU A 18 6.44 -9.96 -9.67
C LEU A 18 6.08 -9.88 -8.19
N VAL A 19 6.77 -10.67 -7.37
CA VAL A 19 6.71 -10.59 -5.90
C VAL A 19 8.12 -10.52 -5.30
N ILE A 20 8.23 -10.04 -4.07
CA ILE A 20 9.49 -10.06 -3.33
C ILE A 20 9.78 -11.50 -2.89
N LYS A 21 10.99 -11.99 -3.22
CA LYS A 21 11.39 -13.35 -2.83
C LYS A 21 11.49 -13.43 -1.30
N GLY A 22 10.76 -14.39 -0.73
CA GLY A 22 10.68 -14.60 0.71
C GLY A 22 9.49 -13.93 1.38
N THR A 23 8.64 -13.21 0.64
CA THR A 23 7.29 -12.89 1.10
C THR A 23 6.50 -14.20 1.27
N GLU A 24 5.76 -14.31 2.37
CA GLU A 24 4.87 -15.45 2.60
C GLU A 24 3.77 -15.45 1.54
N ILE A 25 3.64 -16.58 0.83
CA ILE A 25 2.62 -16.75 -0.21
C ILE A 25 1.37 -17.29 0.46
N THR A 26 0.44 -16.40 0.77
CA THR A 26 -0.88 -16.73 1.32
C THR A 26 -1.95 -16.61 0.24
N PRO A 27 -3.11 -17.28 0.40
CA PRO A 27 -4.29 -16.98 -0.42
C PRO A 27 -4.57 -15.46 -0.41
N GLY A 28 -4.90 -14.90 -1.57
CA GLY A 28 -5.11 -13.46 -1.78
C GLY A 28 -3.85 -12.65 -2.04
N ILE A 29 -2.67 -13.28 -2.20
CA ILE A 29 -1.45 -12.55 -2.59
C ILE A 29 -1.66 -11.81 -3.91
N LEU A 30 -1.29 -10.54 -3.95
CA LEU A 30 -1.29 -9.76 -5.18
C LEU A 30 0.10 -9.79 -5.80
N VAL A 31 0.15 -9.90 -7.13
CA VAL A 31 1.39 -9.84 -7.90
C VAL A 31 1.54 -8.46 -8.57
N ASP A 32 2.76 -7.98 -8.68
CA ASP A 32 3.05 -6.73 -9.38
C ASP A 32 3.14 -6.94 -10.89
N TRP A 33 2.01 -6.77 -11.57
CA TRP A 33 1.90 -6.94 -13.02
C TRP A 33 2.17 -5.65 -13.81
N ASN A 34 2.27 -4.49 -13.16
CA ASN A 34 2.46 -3.19 -13.82
C ASN A 34 3.62 -2.32 -13.29
N GLY A 35 4.33 -2.80 -12.27
CA GLY A 35 5.43 -2.10 -11.60
C GLY A 35 4.99 -1.18 -10.46
N GLY A 36 3.72 -1.19 -10.05
CA GLY A 36 3.17 -0.30 -9.03
C GLY A 36 3.11 -0.89 -7.62
N LEU A 37 2.98 -2.21 -7.49
CA LEU A 37 2.79 -2.87 -6.19
C LEU A 37 4.12 -3.01 -5.41
N LEU A 38 5.20 -3.43 -6.05
CA LEU A 38 6.50 -3.55 -5.38
C LEU A 38 7.06 -2.21 -4.86
N PRO A 39 7.00 -1.07 -5.57
CA PRO A 39 7.44 0.19 -4.98
C PRO A 39 6.54 0.64 -3.82
N HIS A 40 5.25 0.30 -3.82
CA HIS A 40 4.38 0.49 -2.66
C HIS A 40 4.89 -0.31 -1.45
N ASP A 41 5.11 -1.61 -1.61
CA ASP A 41 5.64 -2.49 -0.55
C ASP A 41 7.03 -2.07 -0.04
N LEU A 42 7.92 -1.61 -0.93
CA LEU A 42 9.31 -1.27 -0.57
C LEU A 42 9.47 0.11 0.06
N LEU A 43 8.64 1.07 -0.35
CA LEU A 43 8.84 2.48 -0.05
C LEU A 43 7.73 3.06 0.82
N GLU A 44 6.51 2.55 0.76
CA GLU A 44 5.34 3.08 1.46
C GLU A 44 5.05 2.28 2.74
N HIS A 45 5.28 0.96 2.74
CA HIS A 45 5.36 0.18 3.98
C HIS A 45 6.65 0.48 4.75
N GLN A 46 6.51 1.18 5.88
CA GLN A 46 7.66 1.68 6.64
C GLN A 46 8.27 0.67 7.62
N ASN A 47 7.55 -0.42 7.92
CA ASN A 47 8.02 -1.48 8.83
C ASN A 47 8.80 -2.59 8.10
N GLY A 48 8.91 -2.50 6.77
CA GLY A 48 9.53 -3.50 5.92
C GLY A 48 8.56 -4.61 5.51
N ILE A 49 9.01 -5.42 4.56
CA ILE A 49 8.19 -6.41 3.84
C ILE A 49 7.63 -7.52 4.73
N ALA A 50 8.34 -7.87 5.81
CA ALA A 50 7.92 -8.91 6.75
C ALA A 50 6.78 -8.45 7.69
N SER A 51 6.37 -7.18 7.59
CA SER A 51 5.27 -6.60 8.35
C SER A 51 4.11 -6.18 7.45
N ILE A 52 4.03 -6.70 6.22
CA ILE A 52 2.91 -6.47 5.30
C ILE A 52 1.86 -7.56 5.57
N GLY A 53 0.57 -7.21 5.47
CA GLY A 53 -0.51 -8.20 5.46
C GLY A 53 -1.64 -7.98 6.47
N CYS A 54 -1.54 -7.00 7.37
CA CYS A 54 -2.69 -6.62 8.21
C CYS A 54 -3.22 -5.22 7.86
N PRO A 55 -4.54 -4.96 8.02
CA PRO A 55 -5.16 -3.67 7.75
C PRO A 55 -4.48 -2.49 8.46
N ALA A 56 -3.94 -2.71 9.66
CA ALA A 56 -3.22 -1.68 10.39
C ALA A 56 -1.86 -1.32 9.76
N ASP A 57 -1.22 -2.25 9.03
CA ASP A 57 -0.03 -1.99 8.24
C ASP A 57 -0.36 -1.25 6.95
N GLU A 58 -1.48 -1.59 6.29
CA GLU A 58 -1.99 -0.87 5.12
C GLU A 58 -2.33 0.59 5.45
N LEU A 59 -3.05 0.85 6.54
CA LEU A 59 -3.36 2.23 6.98
C LEU A 59 -2.09 3.04 7.30
N GLU A 60 -1.06 2.39 7.83
CA GLU A 60 0.25 3.01 8.00
C GLU A 60 0.93 3.26 6.64
N ALA A 61 0.85 2.31 5.72
CA ALA A 61 1.39 2.45 4.37
C ALA A 61 0.72 3.58 3.59
N LEU A 62 -0.60 3.76 3.72
CA LEU A 62 -1.33 4.89 3.13
C LEU A 62 -0.84 6.25 3.64
N GLY A 63 -0.42 6.32 4.91
CA GLY A 63 0.25 7.50 5.46
C GLY A 63 1.62 7.73 4.81
N GLY A 64 2.38 6.65 4.59
CA GLY A 64 3.64 6.68 3.86
C GLY A 64 3.46 7.09 2.39
N LEU A 65 2.44 6.57 1.73
CA LEU A 65 2.03 6.89 0.36
C LEU A 65 1.74 8.39 0.22
N TRP A 66 0.97 8.99 1.15
CA TRP A 66 0.71 10.44 1.13
C TRP A 66 2.02 11.24 1.06
N GLN A 67 3.01 10.84 1.86
CA GLN A 67 4.31 11.50 1.93
C GLN A 67 5.19 11.24 0.71
N VAL A 68 5.19 10.00 0.21
CA VAL A 68 6.05 9.57 -0.90
C VAL A 68 5.54 10.12 -2.23
N ARG A 69 4.24 10.04 -2.50
CA ARG A 69 3.68 10.41 -3.82
C ARG A 69 2.33 11.10 -3.80
N GLY A 70 1.56 10.98 -2.72
CA GLY A 70 0.17 11.45 -2.70
C GLY A 70 0.02 12.96 -2.87
N ARG A 71 0.79 13.74 -2.12
CA ARG A 71 0.81 15.21 -2.24
C ARG A 71 1.28 15.76 -3.59
N TRP A 72 1.89 14.91 -4.42
CA TRP A 72 2.33 15.24 -5.78
C TRP A 72 1.27 14.89 -6.83
N GLY A 73 0.05 14.56 -6.41
CA GLY A 73 -1.05 14.21 -7.31
C GLY A 73 -0.98 12.80 -7.88
N THR A 74 -0.07 11.95 -7.42
CA THR A 74 0.23 10.67 -8.08
C THR A 74 -0.25 9.48 -7.25
N PHE A 75 -1.54 9.14 -7.36
CA PHE A 75 -2.11 7.95 -6.72
C PHE A 75 -2.26 6.74 -7.63
N GLY A 76 -2.35 6.94 -8.95
CA GLY A 76 -2.63 5.88 -9.91
C GLY A 76 -1.72 5.89 -11.13
N ASP A 77 -1.77 4.77 -11.83
CA ASP A 77 -1.06 4.49 -13.08
C ASP A 77 -1.79 5.02 -14.31
N ARG A 78 -3.05 5.43 -14.15
CA ARG A 78 -3.91 5.90 -15.23
C ARG A 78 -3.86 7.43 -15.33
N HIS A 79 -3.39 7.93 -16.46
CA HIS A 79 -3.74 9.28 -16.91
C HIS A 79 -5.28 9.38 -16.95
N GLY A 80 -5.87 10.25 -16.12
CA GLY A 80 -7.32 10.48 -16.10
C GLY A 80 -8.05 10.10 -14.81
N ASP A 81 -7.35 9.86 -13.70
CA ASP A 81 -8.03 9.92 -12.39
C ASP A 81 -8.43 11.38 -12.12
N PHE A 82 -9.73 11.69 -12.27
CA PHE A 82 -10.28 13.03 -12.09
C PHE A 82 -10.51 13.37 -10.62
N HIS A 83 -10.26 12.43 -9.70
CA HIS A 83 -10.46 12.66 -8.29
C HIS A 83 -9.28 13.43 -7.67
N LYS A 84 -9.59 14.21 -6.64
CA LYS A 84 -8.55 14.85 -5.83
C LYS A 84 -7.72 13.76 -5.14
N PRO A 85 -6.40 13.98 -4.95
CA PRO A 85 -5.53 13.15 -4.12
C PRO A 85 -6.16 12.62 -2.82
N THR A 86 -6.81 13.50 -2.05
CA THR A 86 -7.46 13.14 -0.78
C THR A 86 -8.68 12.25 -0.98
N THR A 87 -9.46 12.45 -2.05
CA THR A 87 -10.57 11.56 -2.42
C THR A 87 -10.07 10.15 -2.72
N ARG A 88 -8.99 10.02 -3.49
CA ARG A 88 -8.40 8.71 -3.79
C ARG A 88 -7.81 8.03 -2.56
N LEU A 89 -7.16 8.80 -1.68
CA LEU A 89 -6.73 8.30 -0.38
C LEU A 89 -7.94 7.79 0.45
N GLY A 90 -9.05 8.53 0.45
CA GLY A 90 -10.30 8.12 1.11
C GLY A 90 -10.84 6.78 0.59
N HIS A 91 -10.90 6.61 -0.73
CA HIS A 91 -11.29 5.34 -1.35
C HIS A 91 -10.39 4.17 -0.93
N ASN A 92 -9.07 4.39 -0.86
CA ASN A 92 -8.15 3.36 -0.39
C ASN A 92 -8.36 3.03 1.10
N ILE A 93 -8.67 4.04 1.94
CA ILE A 93 -8.98 3.80 3.36
C ILE A 93 -10.27 2.99 3.52
N ALA A 94 -11.30 3.30 2.72
CA ALA A 94 -12.55 2.54 2.70
C ALA A 94 -12.34 1.09 2.25
N GLN A 95 -11.50 0.87 1.23
CA GLN A 95 -11.12 -0.49 0.81
C GLN A 95 -10.49 -1.30 1.95
N VAL A 96 -9.60 -0.69 2.75
CA VAL A 96 -8.99 -1.38 3.90
C VAL A 96 -10.02 -1.77 4.97
N ALA A 97 -11.15 -1.06 5.07
CA ALA A 97 -12.24 -1.46 5.95
C ALA A 97 -12.92 -2.77 5.47
N ASP A 98 -13.15 -2.89 4.16
CA ASP A 98 -13.69 -4.11 3.56
C ASP A 98 -12.71 -5.28 3.75
N ASP A 99 -11.42 -5.06 3.47
CA ASP A 99 -10.37 -6.07 3.61
C ASP A 99 -10.26 -6.57 5.07
N LEU A 100 -10.45 -5.68 6.05
CA LEU A 100 -10.47 -6.04 7.48
C LEU A 100 -11.61 -7.01 7.80
N CYS A 101 -12.82 -6.75 7.31
CA CYS A 101 -13.96 -7.62 7.54
C CYS A 101 -13.82 -8.97 6.82
N ASP A 102 -13.25 -8.98 5.61
CA ASP A 102 -12.93 -10.22 4.90
C ASP A 102 -11.92 -11.07 5.67
N GLN A 103 -10.90 -10.46 6.26
CA GLN A 103 -9.93 -11.18 7.09
C GLN A 103 -10.58 -11.76 8.35
N GLU A 104 -11.42 -11.00 9.06
CA GLU A 104 -12.15 -11.47 10.25
C GLU A 104 -13.11 -12.62 9.92
N ALA A 105 -13.86 -12.51 8.81
CA ALA A 105 -14.78 -13.55 8.35
C ALA A 105 -14.06 -14.87 8.02
N ASN A 106 -12.82 -14.78 7.54
CA ASN A 106 -11.98 -15.94 7.23
C ASN A 106 -11.18 -16.47 8.44
N GLY A 107 -11.47 -16.01 9.65
CA GLY A 107 -10.84 -16.50 10.88
C GLY A 107 -9.37 -16.10 11.02
N ALA A 108 -8.87 -15.16 10.19
CA ALA A 108 -7.61 -14.51 10.47
C ALA A 108 -7.75 -13.74 11.79
N VAL A 109 -6.67 -13.72 12.59
CA VAL A 109 -6.67 -12.97 13.86
C VAL A 109 -6.82 -11.49 13.51
N GLY A 110 -8.05 -11.01 13.60
CA GLY A 110 -8.47 -9.64 13.29
C GLY A 110 -7.56 -8.66 14.01
N TRP A 111 -6.63 -8.08 13.26
CA TRP A 111 -5.69 -7.15 13.87
C TRP A 111 -6.33 -5.76 13.92
N TRP A 112 -7.25 -5.62 14.88
CA TRP A 112 -7.79 -4.33 15.26
C TRP A 112 -6.64 -3.44 15.77
N PRO A 113 -6.55 -2.15 15.40
CA PRO A 113 -5.45 -1.25 15.74
C PRO A 113 -5.13 -1.07 17.24
N GLY A 114 -5.98 -1.58 18.15
CA GLY A 114 -5.95 -1.31 19.59
C GLY A 114 -4.66 -1.70 20.32
N THR A 115 -3.81 -2.54 19.73
CA THR A 115 -2.49 -2.89 20.30
C THR A 115 -1.34 -1.97 19.82
N ARG A 116 -1.58 -1.10 18.82
CA ARG A 116 -0.58 -0.11 18.36
C ARG A 116 -0.66 1.17 19.17
N THR A 117 0.50 1.69 19.57
CA THR A 117 0.58 3.02 20.19
C THR A 117 0.08 4.09 19.22
N TYR A 118 -1.02 4.75 19.60
CA TYR A 118 -1.63 5.82 18.80
C TYR A 118 -0.75 7.06 18.73
N CYS A 119 -0.66 7.62 17.53
CA CYS A 119 0.03 8.87 17.31
C CYS A 119 -0.94 10.05 17.45
N THR A 120 -1.03 10.61 18.65
CA THR A 120 -1.98 11.67 19.01
C THR A 120 -1.48 13.08 18.67
N ARG A 121 -0.17 13.25 18.48
CA ARG A 121 0.42 14.55 18.10
C ARG A 121 -0.16 15.01 16.76
N ARG A 122 -0.55 16.30 16.68
CA ARG A 122 -0.96 16.96 15.44
C ARG A 122 0.13 16.90 14.37
N HIS A 123 -0.30 16.92 13.12
CA HIS A 123 0.55 16.75 11.95
C HIS A 123 0.18 17.77 10.85
N GLU A 124 1.12 18.18 10.02
CA GLU A 124 0.85 19.16 8.94
C GLU A 124 -0.15 18.63 7.91
N ALA A 125 -0.08 17.35 7.58
CA ALA A 125 -1.05 16.64 6.73
C ALA A 125 -2.40 16.34 7.42
N ASP A 126 -2.67 16.84 8.63
CA ASP A 126 -3.92 16.54 9.34
C ASP A 126 -5.17 17.02 8.60
N MET A 127 -5.08 18.14 7.86
CA MET A 127 -6.18 18.62 7.03
C MET A 127 -6.45 17.66 5.87
N ASP A 128 -5.42 17.26 5.14
CA ASP A 128 -5.55 16.29 4.04
C ASP A 128 -6.10 14.95 4.52
N PHE A 129 -5.66 14.50 5.69
CA PHE A 129 -6.17 13.29 6.32
C PHE A 129 -7.62 13.45 6.78
N ALA A 130 -8.02 14.62 7.29
CA ALA A 130 -9.43 14.86 7.63
C ALA A 130 -10.32 14.74 6.39
N ASP A 131 -9.94 15.40 5.29
CA ASP A 131 -10.67 15.31 4.01
C ASP A 131 -10.78 13.87 3.50
N ALA A 132 -9.67 13.11 3.53
CA ALA A 132 -9.66 11.72 3.11
C ALA A 132 -10.49 10.81 4.02
N LEU A 133 -10.45 11.03 5.33
CA LEU A 133 -11.23 10.25 6.30
C LEU A 133 -12.72 10.56 6.22
N ASP A 134 -13.11 11.77 5.85
CA ASP A 134 -14.51 12.12 5.61
C ASP A 134 -15.05 11.42 4.35
N VAL A 135 -14.25 11.33 3.28
CA VAL A 135 -14.58 10.52 2.09
C VAL A 135 -14.72 9.04 2.49
N ALA A 136 -13.74 8.49 3.20
CA ALA A 136 -13.75 7.09 3.61
C ALA A 136 -14.97 6.76 4.47
N ARG A 137 -15.30 7.63 5.44
CA ARG A 137 -16.48 7.50 6.29
C ARG A 137 -17.75 7.44 5.46
N HIS A 138 -17.94 8.38 4.53
CA HIS A 138 -19.13 8.43 3.69
C HIS A 138 -19.28 7.15 2.85
N GLU A 139 -18.18 6.70 2.27
CA GLU A 139 -18.16 5.50 1.43
C GLU A 139 -18.43 4.23 2.22
N ILE A 140 -17.79 4.05 3.38
CA ILE A 140 -18.05 2.92 4.27
C ILE A 140 -19.52 2.89 4.68
N SER A 141 -20.09 4.04 5.11
CA SER A 141 -21.50 4.13 5.47
C SER A 141 -22.43 3.80 4.29
N SER A 142 -22.16 4.31 3.09
CA SER A 142 -22.94 3.99 1.88
C SER A 142 -22.88 2.49 1.56
N ARG A 143 -21.70 1.88 1.63
CA ARG A 143 -21.52 0.43 1.37
C ARG A 143 -22.27 -0.44 2.37
N MET A 144 -22.32 -0.03 3.63
CA MET A 144 -23.12 -0.69 4.68
C MET A 144 -24.63 -0.56 4.42
N GLU A 145 -25.10 0.63 4.04
CA GLU A 145 -26.51 0.88 3.71
C GLU A 145 -26.97 0.06 2.48
N ASP A 146 -26.15 0.01 1.45
CA ASP A 146 -26.46 -0.70 0.20
C ASP A 146 -26.22 -2.22 0.27
N ARG A 147 -25.68 -2.74 1.40
CA ARG A 147 -25.22 -4.13 1.57
C ARG A 147 -24.28 -4.58 0.45
N CYS A 148 -23.49 -3.64 -0.08
CA CYS A 148 -22.56 -3.89 -1.19
C CYS A 148 -21.15 -4.27 -0.73
N ALA A 149 -20.87 -4.22 0.57
CA ALA A 149 -19.61 -4.66 1.14
C ALA A 149 -19.80 -5.82 2.12
N ASN A 150 -18.71 -6.54 2.39
CA ASN A 150 -18.65 -7.60 3.40
C ASN A 150 -18.58 -7.04 4.84
N LEU A 151 -19.00 -5.78 5.04
CA LEU A 151 -19.02 -5.11 6.33
C LEU A 151 -20.24 -5.57 7.15
N PRO A 152 -20.05 -5.96 8.43
CA PRO A 152 -21.17 -6.30 9.31
C PRO A 152 -22.02 -5.07 9.63
N GLU A 153 -23.32 -5.26 9.91
CA GLU A 153 -24.26 -4.16 10.21
C GLU A 153 -23.81 -3.29 11.41
N ASP A 154 -23.01 -3.84 12.32
CA ASP A 154 -22.47 -3.18 13.52
C ASP A 154 -20.99 -2.78 13.40
N PHE A 155 -20.44 -2.71 12.18
CA PHE A 155 -19.06 -2.27 11.96
C PHE A 155 -18.81 -0.89 12.61
N PRO A 156 -17.81 -0.74 13.50
CA PRO A 156 -17.64 0.48 14.28
C PRO A 156 -16.90 1.55 13.46
N VAL A 157 -17.58 2.13 12.46
CA VAL A 157 -17.04 3.13 11.51
C VAL A 157 -16.27 4.24 12.22
N ASP A 158 -16.84 4.81 13.28
CA ASP A 158 -16.20 5.90 14.04
C ASP A 158 -14.86 5.50 14.65
N GLN A 159 -14.79 4.30 15.21
CA GLN A 159 -13.58 3.78 15.81
C GLN A 159 -12.54 3.49 14.73
N PHE A 160 -12.94 2.86 13.62
CA PHE A 160 -12.06 2.61 12.48
C PHE A 160 -11.46 3.93 11.94
N ILE A 161 -12.28 4.96 11.74
CA ILE A 161 -11.83 6.28 11.26
C ILE A 161 -10.87 6.96 12.26
N ALA A 162 -11.14 6.85 13.57
CA ALA A 162 -10.24 7.35 14.60
C ALA A 162 -8.89 6.63 14.56
N ASP A 163 -8.88 5.32 14.40
CA ASP A 163 -7.68 4.49 14.35
C ASP A 163 -6.88 4.75 13.07
N ALA A 164 -7.55 4.83 11.92
CA ALA A 164 -6.97 5.17 10.63
C ALA A 164 -6.22 6.51 10.71
N ARG A 165 -6.79 7.54 11.35
CA ARG A 165 -6.10 8.82 11.56
C ARG A 165 -4.76 8.65 12.28
N HIS A 166 -4.71 7.81 13.31
CA HIS A 166 -3.49 7.58 14.08
C HIS A 166 -2.43 6.82 13.28
N LEU A 167 -2.84 5.86 12.45
CA LEU A 167 -1.96 5.06 11.61
C LEU A 167 -1.43 5.84 10.40
N LEU A 168 -2.28 6.63 9.72
CA LEU A 168 -1.86 7.55 8.66
C LEU A 168 -0.77 8.51 9.16
N ARG A 169 -1.01 9.13 10.32
CA ARG A 169 -0.03 10.00 11.01
C ARG A 169 1.29 9.30 11.32
N ARG A 170 1.24 8.03 11.72
CA ARG A 170 2.41 7.24 12.07
C ARG A 170 3.22 6.88 10.82
N GLY A 171 2.53 6.45 9.76
CA GLY A 171 3.10 6.13 8.46
C GLY A 171 3.79 7.31 7.81
N TYR A 172 3.09 8.44 7.74
CA TYR A 172 3.64 9.68 7.21
C TYR A 172 4.94 10.05 7.95
N ARG A 173 4.93 10.09 9.29
CA ARG A 173 6.11 10.47 10.05
C ARG A 173 7.30 9.54 9.83
N LYS A 174 7.03 8.24 9.66
CA LYS A 174 8.09 7.27 9.34
C LYS A 174 8.65 7.52 7.93
N ALA A 175 7.79 7.71 6.94
CA ALA A 175 8.20 8.07 5.58
C ALA A 175 8.96 9.40 5.54
N HIS A 176 8.51 10.41 6.28
CA HIS A 176 9.18 11.71 6.40
C HIS A 176 10.57 11.59 7.03
N ARG A 177 10.74 10.77 8.09
CA ARG A 177 12.08 10.49 8.63
C ARG A 177 12.99 9.79 7.62
N ARG A 178 12.43 8.97 6.74
CA ARG A 178 13.18 8.19 5.74
C ARG A 178 13.53 9.02 4.49
N PHE A 179 12.63 9.89 4.04
CA PHE A 179 12.70 10.56 2.74
C PHE A 179 12.73 12.10 2.85
N GLY A 180 12.82 12.64 4.06
CA GLY A 180 12.88 14.07 4.31
C GLY A 180 11.63 14.77 3.81
N ASP A 181 11.82 15.78 2.97
CA ASP A 181 10.69 16.51 2.40
C ASP A 181 9.75 15.57 1.68
N GLY A 182 10.20 14.52 1.00
CA GLY A 182 9.41 13.51 0.27
C GLY A 182 9.65 13.50 -1.25
N TRP A 183 10.41 14.45 -1.81
CA TRP A 183 10.78 14.44 -3.23
C TRP A 183 11.72 13.27 -3.57
N ASP A 184 12.75 13.04 -2.74
CA ASP A 184 13.64 11.88 -2.89
C ASP A 184 12.84 10.55 -2.84
N GLY A 185 11.75 10.51 -2.06
CA GLY A 185 10.83 9.36 -1.99
C GLY A 185 10.05 9.17 -3.28
N TYR A 186 9.49 10.25 -3.83
CA TYR A 186 8.76 10.26 -5.10
C TYR A 186 9.65 9.80 -6.27
N GLU A 187 10.83 10.39 -6.42
CA GLU A 187 11.75 10.04 -7.51
C GLU A 187 12.20 8.58 -7.41
N LEU A 188 12.43 8.09 -6.19
CA LEU A 188 12.75 6.70 -5.98
C LEU A 188 11.58 5.77 -6.32
N PHE A 189 10.35 6.14 -5.96
CA PHE A 189 9.15 5.39 -6.33
C PHE A 189 9.04 5.26 -7.85
N MET A 190 9.16 6.38 -8.57
CA MET A 190 9.10 6.37 -10.03
C MET A 190 10.24 5.57 -10.65
N ALA A 191 11.47 5.71 -10.13
CA ALA A 191 12.61 4.94 -10.63
C ALA A 191 12.40 3.43 -10.47
N VAL A 192 11.92 2.96 -9.31
CA VAL A 192 11.63 1.55 -9.07
C VAL A 192 10.51 1.06 -10.00
N LYS A 193 9.42 1.83 -10.11
CA LYS A 193 8.30 1.50 -10.98
C LYS A 193 8.69 1.35 -12.45
N GLU A 194 9.40 2.34 -13.00
CA GLU A 194 9.83 2.30 -14.40
C GLU A 194 10.85 1.18 -14.65
N ALA A 195 11.68 0.82 -13.67
CA ALA A 195 12.60 -0.32 -13.79
C ALA A 195 11.87 -1.68 -13.78
N LEU A 196 10.76 -1.79 -13.04
CA LEU A 196 9.98 -3.03 -12.92
C LEU A 196 9.01 -3.25 -14.07
N ARG A 197 8.37 -2.18 -14.58
CA ARG A 197 7.34 -2.25 -15.62
C ARG A 197 7.69 -3.13 -16.83
N PRO A 198 8.86 -2.96 -17.51
CA PRO A 198 9.18 -3.79 -18.66
C PRO A 198 9.44 -5.25 -18.29
N ILE A 199 9.87 -5.52 -17.05
CA ILE A 199 10.09 -6.88 -16.55
C ILE A 199 8.76 -7.55 -16.24
N ALA A 200 7.86 -6.87 -15.53
CA ALA A 200 6.52 -7.34 -15.22
C ALA A 200 5.70 -7.63 -16.49
N ALA A 201 5.88 -6.83 -17.55
CA ALA A 201 5.24 -7.06 -18.85
C ALA A 201 5.86 -8.22 -19.66
N ALA A 202 7.09 -8.65 -19.33
CA ALA A 202 7.85 -9.64 -20.10
C ALA A 202 7.92 -11.02 -19.44
N VAL A 203 7.52 -11.16 -18.17
CA VAL A 203 7.44 -12.48 -17.53
C VAL A 203 6.39 -13.32 -18.23
N SER A 204 6.75 -14.56 -18.55
CA SER A 204 5.88 -15.50 -19.29
C SER A 204 5.57 -16.77 -18.50
N GLU A 205 6.29 -17.01 -17.41
CA GLU A 205 6.10 -18.17 -16.53
C GLU A 205 6.50 -17.82 -15.08
N PRO A 206 5.95 -18.53 -14.07
CA PRO A 206 6.37 -18.40 -12.67
C PRO A 206 7.81 -18.89 -12.43
N GLY A 207 8.44 -18.38 -11.37
CA GLY A 207 9.75 -18.83 -10.90
C GLY A 207 10.97 -18.14 -11.54
N LEU A 208 10.77 -17.21 -12.48
CA LEU A 208 11.85 -16.38 -13.03
C LEU A 208 12.36 -15.43 -11.96
N GLU A 209 13.67 -15.47 -11.70
CA GLU A 209 14.27 -14.69 -10.62
C GLU A 209 15.06 -13.49 -11.15
N PHE A 210 14.91 -12.36 -10.45
CA PHE A 210 15.62 -11.14 -10.73
C PHE A 210 16.17 -10.51 -9.45
N VAL A 211 17.09 -9.57 -9.62
CA VAL A 211 17.62 -8.73 -8.55
C VAL A 211 17.27 -7.28 -8.88
N LEU A 212 16.45 -6.67 -8.03
CA LEU A 212 16.17 -5.24 -8.05
C LEU A 212 17.20 -4.54 -7.17
N ARG A 213 18.05 -3.70 -7.77
CA ARG A 213 18.94 -2.78 -7.05
C ARG A 213 18.37 -1.38 -7.14
N TYR A 214 18.25 -0.69 -6.01
CA TYR A 214 17.65 0.64 -5.96
C TYR A 214 18.33 1.54 -4.94
N GLY A 215 18.31 2.84 -5.19
CA GLY A 215 18.91 3.88 -4.36
C GLY A 215 18.52 5.24 -4.91
N ARG A 216 18.93 6.32 -4.26
CA ARG A 216 18.52 7.70 -4.58
C ARG A 216 18.25 7.92 -6.09
N CYS A 217 16.96 8.03 -6.43
CA CYS A 217 16.43 8.32 -7.77
C CYS A 217 16.83 7.34 -8.90
N GLN A 218 17.25 6.12 -8.56
CA GLN A 218 17.67 5.11 -9.53
C GLN A 218 17.25 3.71 -9.10
N ALA A 219 16.85 2.90 -10.08
CA ALA A 219 16.61 1.50 -9.89
C ALA A 219 16.97 0.72 -11.16
N ILE A 220 17.46 -0.50 -10.98
CA ILE A 220 17.87 -1.39 -12.06
C ILE A 220 17.45 -2.80 -11.69
N VAL A 221 16.83 -3.51 -12.64
CA VAL A 221 16.51 -4.94 -12.52
C VAL A 221 17.45 -5.72 -13.42
N THR A 222 18.06 -6.77 -12.89
CA THR A 222 18.90 -7.70 -13.65
C THR A 222 18.43 -9.14 -13.40
N PRO A 223 18.49 -10.05 -14.38
CA PRO A 223 18.27 -11.47 -14.13
C PRO A 223 19.16 -11.96 -12.99
N ALA A 224 18.62 -12.79 -12.10
CA ALA A 224 19.44 -13.48 -11.12
C ALA A 224 20.29 -14.50 -11.88
N SER A 225 21.62 -14.32 -11.87
CA SER A 225 22.52 -15.32 -12.43
C SER A 225 22.21 -16.66 -11.77
N VAL A 226 21.98 -17.70 -12.57
CA VAL A 226 21.90 -19.08 -12.08
C VAL A 226 23.28 -19.37 -11.48
N GLN A 227 23.37 -19.34 -10.15
CA GLN A 227 24.56 -19.79 -9.42
C GLN A 227 24.57 -21.31 -9.33
#